data_AF-X1JE78-F1
#
_entry.id   AF-X1JE78-F1
#
_cell.length_a   1.000
_cell.length_b   1.000
_cell.length_c   1.000
_cell.angle_alpha   90.00
_cell.angle_beta   90.00
_cell.angle_gamma   90.00
#
_symmetry.space_group_name_H-M   'P 1'
#
loop_
_entity.id
_entity.type
_entity.pdbx_description
1 polymer ?
#
loop_
_entity_poly.entity_id
_entity_poly.type
_entity_poly.pdbx_seq_one_letter_code
_entity_poly.pdbx_strand_id
1 'polypeptide(L)' 'EADALATSVFVIGPDDGMSLVESLKDVEALIIDSGRKVTKSSGLLEYIK' A
#
# COMPACT_ATOMS: atom_id res chain seq x y z
N GLU A 1 1.35 -10.81 8.05
CA GLU A 1 0.20 -9.92 7.80
C GLU A 1 0.17 -9.39 6.37
N ALA A 2 1.33 -9.01 5.80
CA ALA A 2 1.42 -8.47 4.45
C ALA A 2 0.71 -9.28 3.34
N ASP A 3 0.72 -10.62 3.38
CA ASP A 3 0.08 -11.47 2.35
C ASP A 3 -1.45 -11.27 2.28
N ALA A 4 -2.12 -11.34 3.43
CA ALA A 4 -3.56 -11.10 3.52
C ALA A 4 -3.90 -9.63 3.20
N LEU A 5 -3.10 -8.68 3.70
CA LEU A 5 -3.31 -7.25 3.45
C LEU A 5 -3.14 -6.90 1.97
N ALA A 6 -2.15 -7.46 1.28
CA ALA A 6 -1.94 -7.25 -0.15
C ALA A 6 -3.16 -7.72 -0.96
N THR A 7 -3.73 -8.87 -0.59
CA THR A 7 -4.96 -9.38 -1.22
C THR A 7 -6.15 -8.44 -0.93
N SER A 8 -6.32 -8.01 0.31
CA SER A 8 -7.40 -7.07 0.69
C SER A 8 -7.28 -5.74 -0.07
N VAL A 9 -6.09 -5.12 -0.07
CA VAL A 9 -5.78 -3.88 -0.80
C VAL A 9 -6.05 -4.02 -2.29
N PHE A 10 -5.68 -5.17 -2.88
CA PHE A 10 -5.95 -5.43 -4.30
C PHE A 10 -7.45 -5.48 -4.62
N VAL A 11 -8.25 -6.08 -3.74
CA VAL A 11 -9.71 -6.21 -3.95
C VAL A 11 -10.46 -4.89 -3.73
N ILE A 12 -10.08 -4.10 -2.72
CA ILE A 12 -10.76 -2.81 -2.41
C ILE A 12 -10.31 -1.66 -3.32
N GLY A 13 -9.15 -1.79 -3.97
CA GLY A 13 -8.63 -0.81 -4.91
C GLY A 13 -7.61 0.15 -4.30
N PRO A 14 -6.94 0.97 -5.14
CA PRO A 14 -5.73 1.69 -4.75
C PRO A 14 -5.96 2.81 -3.74
N ASP A 15 -7.06 3.55 -3.84
CA ASP A 15 -7.32 4.72 -2.99
C ASP A 15 -7.80 4.29 -1.59
N ASP A 16 -8.80 3.41 -1.51
CA ASP A 16 -9.29 2.84 -0.25
C ASP A 16 -8.24 1.92 0.39
N GLY A 17 -7.50 1.17 -0.44
CA GLY A 17 -6.41 0.32 0.01
C GLY A 17 -5.25 1.11 0.61
N MET A 18 -4.87 2.25 0.03
CA MET A 18 -3.86 3.11 0.63
C MET A 18 -4.38 3.76 1.93
N SER A 19 -5.65 4.16 1.97
CA SER A 19 -6.26 4.70 3.19
C SER A 19 -6.27 3.69 4.34
N LEU A 20 -6.51 2.40 4.05
CA LEU A 20 -6.36 1.32 5.02
C LEU A 20 -4.92 1.19 5.50
N VAL A 21 -3.94 1.18 4.59
CA VAL A 21 -2.51 1.10 4.92
C VAL A 21 -2.10 2.22 5.87
N GLU A 22 -2.45 3.48 5.57
CA GLU A 22 -2.12 4.64 6.42
C GLU A 22 -2.78 4.58 7.81
N SER A 23 -3.87 3.84 7.97
CA SER A 23 -4.54 3.66 9.26
C SER A 23 -3.86 2.62 10.16
N LEU A 24 -3.00 1.77 9.60
CA LEU A 24 -2.34 0.68 10.31
C LEU A 24 -0.93 1.09 10.72
N LYS A 25 -0.65 0.98 12.02
CA LYS A 25 0.69 1.26 12.54
C LYS A 25 1.69 0.22 12.04
N ASP A 26 2.89 0.67 11.67
CA ASP A 26 4.03 -0.16 11.26
C ASP A 26 3.75 -0.99 9.98
N VAL A 27 2.80 -0.54 9.14
CA VAL A 27 2.47 -1.14 7.84
C VAL A 27 2.74 -0.13 6.73
N GLU A 28 3.48 -0.56 5.70
CA GLU A 28 3.77 0.25 4.52
C GLU A 28 3.42 -0.52 3.24
N ALA A 29 3.06 0.20 2.17
CA ALA A 29 2.69 -0.40 0.90
C ALA A 29 3.16 0.40 -0.31
N LEU A 30 3.36 -0.32 -1.40
CA LEU A 30 3.63 0.20 -2.74
C LEU A 30 2.63 -0.41 -3.71
N ILE A 31 1.89 0.42 -4.43
CA ILE A 31 0.95 0.02 -5.46
C ILE A 31 1.48 0.50 -6.81
N ILE A 32 1.56 -0.41 -7.77
CA ILE A 32 1.92 -0.13 -9.16
C ILE A 32 0.71 -0.52 -10.02
N ASP A 33 0.10 0.46 -10.68
CA ASP A 33 -1.04 0.19 -11.55
C ASP A 33 -0.63 -0.22 -12.98
N SER A 34 -1.61 -0.55 -13.81
CA SER A 34 -1.39 -0.94 -15.22
C SER A 34 -0.78 0.19 -16.06
N GLY A 35 -0.92 1.44 -15.63
CA GLY A 35 -0.31 2.63 -16.23
C GLY A 35 1.11 2.90 -15.73
N ARG A 36 1.67 2.03 -14.87
CA ARG A 36 2.95 2.23 -14.17
C ARG A 36 2.95 3.43 -13.22
N LYS A 37 1.78 3.93 -12.82
CA LYS A 37 1.70 4.91 -11.74
C LYS A 37 2.08 4.21 -10.45
N VAL A 38 2.94 4.87 -9.69
CA VAL A 38 3.37 4.41 -8.37
C VAL A 38 2.65 5.22 -7.31
N THR A 39 1.90 4.54 -6.45
CA THR A 39 1.33 5.11 -5.22
C THR A 39 2.00 4.40 -4.04
N LYS A 40 2.45 5.15 -3.05
CA LYS A 40 3.14 4.61 -1.88
C LYS A 40 2.58 5.22 -0.60
N SER A 41 2.66 4.47 0.49
CA SER A 41 2.40 5.02 1.81
C SER A 41 3.43 6.07 2.20
N SER A 42 3.05 6.94 3.13
CA SER A 42 3.80 8.11 3.54
C SER A 42 5.15 7.77 4.17
N GLY A 43 5.22 6.66 4.93
CA GLY A 43 6.43 6.20 5.63
C GLY A 43 7.36 5.29 4.81
N LEU A 44 6.92 4.78 3.66
CA LEU A 44 7.63 3.71 2.93
C LEU A 44 9.11 4.04 2.64
N LEU A 45 9.43 5.32 2.37
CA LEU A 45 10.79 5.74 2.05
C LEU A 45 11.79 5.57 3.20
N GLU A 46 11.33 5.48 4.44
CA GLU A 46 12.21 5.24 5.59
C GLU A 46 12.77 3.80 5.60
N TYR A 47 12.11 2.89 4.88
CA TYR A 47 12.42 1.46 4.87
C TYR A 47 13.17 1.00 3.60
N ILE A 48 13.24 1.84 2.56
CA ILE A 48 13.87 1.50 1.28
C ILE A 48 15.14 2.34 1.12
N LYS A 49 16.29 1.66 0.95
CA LYS A 49 17.61 2.25 0.68
C LYS A 49 17.95 2.26 -0.80
#